data_AF-A0A6J8EJ06-F1
#
_entry.id   AF-A0A6J8EJ06-F1
#
_cell.length_a   1.000
_cell.length_b   1.000
_cell.length_c   1.000
_cell.angle_alpha   90.00
_cell.angle_beta   90.00
_cell.angle_gamma   90.00
#
_symmetry.space_group_name_H-M   'P 1'
#
loop_
_entity.id
_entity.type
_entity.pdbx_description
1 polymer ?
#
loop_
_entity_poly.entity_id
_entity_poly.type
_entity_poly.pdbx_seq_one_letter_code
_entity_poly.pdbx_strand_id
1 'polypeptide(L)'
;MAALSTGHFLENSSCFKDKEGVDKCPLMWKEFSKLDYTTHYGQDAYCTFYSKNMFGFKYQPTDYYDQPFDDANELGKPQFSHWCFNGKSSSQYVNERMFNLVSNLKDNPFFSLSMHIRMTHNSPTRAVNIDKLIARTLQRLHKNSILNNTFLALFGDHGIRSGKFRPTFIGQLDERLPMMFIYVPPWFKS
;
A
#
# COMPACT_ATOMS: atom_id res chain seq x y z
N MET A 1 -4.74 7.28 -2.89
CA MET A 1 -5.31 6.20 -2.05
C MET A 1 -6.80 6.36 -1.71
N ALA A 2 -7.23 7.47 -1.10
CA ALA A 2 -8.62 7.67 -0.64
C ALA A 2 -9.72 7.18 -1.60
N ALA A 3 -9.67 7.58 -2.88
CA ALA A 3 -10.66 7.14 -3.88
C ALA A 3 -10.65 5.63 -4.13
N LEU A 4 -9.47 5.01 -4.18
CA LEU A 4 -9.34 3.56 -4.33
C LEU A 4 -9.92 2.83 -3.12
N SER A 5 -9.62 3.32 -1.92
CA SER A 5 -10.10 2.69 -0.68
C SER A 5 -11.60 2.86 -0.45
N THR A 6 -12.28 3.84 -1.05
CA THR A 6 -13.72 4.05 -0.84
C THR A 6 -14.57 3.79 -2.06
N GLY A 7 -14.00 3.63 -3.26
CA GLY A 7 -14.74 3.56 -4.51
C GLY A 7 -15.46 4.87 -4.89
N HIS A 8 -15.06 6.00 -4.29
CA HIS A 8 -15.71 7.30 -4.49
C HIS A 8 -14.70 8.38 -4.90
N PHE A 9 -15.12 9.34 -5.71
CA PHE A 9 -14.32 10.54 -5.96
C PHE A 9 -14.07 11.30 -4.65
N LEU A 10 -12.88 11.87 -4.52
CA LEU A 10 -12.48 12.65 -3.35
C LEU A 10 -13.42 13.82 -3.03
N GLU A 11 -13.97 14.44 -4.08
CA GLU A 11 -14.94 15.54 -3.96
C GLU A 11 -16.22 15.11 -3.26
N ASN A 12 -16.59 13.84 -3.38
CA ASN A 12 -17.80 13.26 -2.79
C ASN A 12 -17.55 12.62 -1.42
N SER A 13 -16.31 12.66 -0.91
CA SER A 13 -15.94 12.00 0.34
C SER A 13 -15.52 13.02 1.40
N SER A 14 -16.50 13.50 2.17
CA SER A 14 -16.29 14.48 3.24
C SER A 14 -15.47 13.93 4.42
N CYS A 15 -15.47 12.60 4.63
CA CYS A 15 -14.80 11.97 5.76
C CYS A 15 -13.27 12.16 5.75
N PHE A 16 -12.65 12.33 4.58
CA PHE A 16 -11.20 12.55 4.49
C PHE A 16 -10.77 13.97 4.90
N LYS A 17 -11.71 14.90 5.04
CA LYS A 17 -11.46 16.28 5.48
C LYS A 17 -11.79 16.49 6.96
N ASP A 18 -12.25 15.44 7.65
CA ASP A 18 -12.59 15.49 9.06
C ASP A 18 -11.31 15.62 9.89
N LYS A 19 -11.32 16.56 10.85
CA LYS A 19 -10.21 16.76 11.79
C LYS A 19 -10.08 15.61 12.79
N GLU A 20 -11.14 14.83 12.97
CA GLU A 20 -11.15 13.64 13.82
C GLU A 20 -10.45 12.42 13.17
N GLY A 21 -9.97 12.54 11.93
CA GLY A 21 -9.29 11.47 11.21
C GLY A 21 -10.19 10.72 10.24
N VAL A 22 -9.67 9.63 9.66
CA VAL A 22 -10.31 8.85 8.60
C VAL A 22 -10.99 7.58 9.15
N ASP A 23 -11.04 7.40 10.47
CA ASP A 23 -11.63 6.23 11.13
C ASP A 23 -13.11 6.02 10.78
N LYS A 24 -13.84 7.08 10.38
CA LYS A 24 -15.25 6.99 9.95
C LYS A 24 -15.41 6.75 8.45
N CYS A 25 -14.34 6.82 7.66
CA CYS A 25 -14.44 6.63 6.22
C CYS A 25 -14.84 5.19 5.86
N PRO A 26 -15.62 4.99 4.77
CA PRO A 26 -16.02 3.67 4.28
C PRO A 26 -14.86 3.02 3.51
N LEU A 27 -13.78 2.70 4.22
CA LEU A 27 -12.58 2.11 3.65
C LEU A 27 -12.82 0.63 3.36
N MET A 28 -12.32 0.14 2.22
CA MET A 28 -12.68 -1.15 1.62
C MET A 28 -12.47 -2.33 2.58
N TRP A 29 -11.41 -2.30 3.40
CA TRP A 29 -11.13 -3.35 4.36
C TRP A 29 -12.23 -3.49 5.42
N LYS A 30 -13.05 -2.47 5.67
CA LYS A 30 -14.21 -2.57 6.56
C LYS A 30 -15.29 -3.47 5.97
N GLU A 31 -15.49 -3.46 4.65
CA GLU A 31 -16.42 -4.37 4.00
C GLU A 31 -15.91 -5.81 4.08
N PHE A 32 -14.60 -6.02 3.91
CA PHE A 32 -13.98 -7.33 4.13
C PHE A 32 -14.09 -7.81 5.59
N SER A 33 -13.86 -6.90 6.56
CA SER A 33 -14.00 -7.20 7.99
C SER A 33 -15.43 -7.65 8.36
N LYS A 34 -16.47 -7.03 7.78
CA LYS A 34 -17.88 -7.47 7.97
C LYS A 34 -18.16 -8.87 7.42
N LEU A 35 -17.33 -9.36 6.51
CA LEU A 35 -17.42 -10.70 5.91
C LEU A 35 -16.45 -11.69 6.56
N ASP A 36 -15.95 -11.39 7.76
CA ASP A 36 -15.01 -12.22 8.53
C ASP A 36 -13.65 -12.47 7.86
N TYR A 37 -13.23 -11.57 6.95
CA TYR A 37 -11.87 -11.60 6.42
C TYR A 37 -10.90 -11.04 7.46
N THR A 38 -9.75 -11.71 7.62
CA THR A 38 -8.63 -11.09 8.34
C THR A 38 -8.05 -9.94 7.51
N THR A 39 -7.97 -8.75 8.10
CA THR A 39 -7.58 -7.53 7.40
C THR A 39 -6.16 -7.08 7.74
N HIS A 40 -5.45 -6.60 6.73
CA HIS A 40 -4.09 -6.09 6.84
C HIS A 40 -3.91 -4.80 6.07
N TYR A 41 -3.28 -3.83 6.72
CA TYR A 41 -2.81 -2.61 6.10
C TYR A 41 -1.36 -2.34 6.52
N GLY A 42 -0.47 -2.31 5.53
CA GLY A 42 0.93 -1.99 5.72
C GLY A 42 1.37 -0.85 4.79
N GLN A 43 2.23 0.02 5.27
CA GLN A 43 2.85 1.06 4.46
C GLN A 43 4.25 1.34 4.99
N ASP A 44 5.20 1.62 4.10
CA ASP A 44 6.58 1.84 4.54
C ASP A 44 6.90 3.31 4.86
N ALA A 45 5.91 4.21 4.82
CA ALA A 45 6.01 5.61 5.25
C ALA A 45 4.66 6.24 5.61
N TYR A 46 4.67 7.23 6.51
CA TYR A 46 3.49 7.92 7.01
C TYR A 46 2.94 9.00 6.04
N CYS A 47 2.37 8.62 4.89
CA CYS A 47 1.81 9.63 3.96
C CYS A 47 0.53 9.23 3.20
N THR A 48 0.08 7.98 3.30
CA THR A 48 -1.06 7.52 2.49
C THR A 48 -2.40 8.13 2.95
N PHE A 49 -2.65 8.08 4.25
CA PHE A 49 -3.83 8.67 4.91
C PHE A 49 -3.46 9.85 5.81
N TYR A 50 -2.21 10.30 5.73
CA TYR A 50 -1.64 11.37 6.54
C TYR A 50 -1.11 12.45 5.62
N SER A 51 -1.74 13.62 5.65
CA SER A 51 -1.34 14.78 4.84
C SER A 51 -1.79 16.07 5.53
N LYS A 52 -1.50 17.24 4.95
CA LYS A 52 -1.93 18.53 5.51
C LYS A 52 -3.44 18.59 5.84
N ASN A 53 -4.25 17.84 5.09
CA ASN A 53 -5.71 17.83 5.24
C ASN A 53 -6.27 16.42 5.60
N MET A 54 -5.42 15.45 5.93
CA MET A 54 -5.84 14.12 6.37
C MET A 54 -5.06 13.75 7.64
N PHE A 55 -5.78 13.50 8.73
CA PHE A 55 -5.19 13.26 10.06
C PHE A 55 -4.96 11.76 10.35
N GLY A 56 -5.24 10.90 9.37
CA GLY A 56 -5.19 9.43 9.40
C GLY A 56 -5.97 8.80 10.55
N PHE A 57 -5.40 7.81 11.23
CA PHE A 57 -6.17 6.90 12.09
C PHE A 57 -5.97 7.17 13.58
N LYS A 58 -7.07 7.27 14.32
CA LYS A 58 -7.10 7.34 15.79
C LYS A 58 -7.08 5.95 16.43
N TYR A 59 -7.65 4.96 15.74
CA TYR A 59 -7.67 3.56 16.17
C TYR A 59 -6.99 2.69 15.13
N GLN A 60 -6.55 1.49 15.53
CA GLN A 60 -5.97 0.54 14.59
C GLN A 60 -7.01 0.20 13.50
N PRO A 61 -6.71 0.41 12.20
CA PRO A 61 -7.73 0.34 11.15
C PRO A 61 -8.04 -1.07 10.64
N THR A 62 -7.15 -2.04 10.93
CA THR A 62 -7.17 -3.42 10.44
C THR A 62 -6.65 -4.37 11.52
N ASP A 63 -6.91 -5.68 11.41
CA ASP A 63 -6.44 -6.68 12.39
C ASP A 63 -4.92 -6.71 12.51
N TYR A 64 -4.23 -6.54 11.37
CA TYR A 64 -2.78 -6.37 11.29
C TYR A 64 -2.45 -5.00 10.70
N TYR A 65 -1.72 -4.18 11.46
CA TYR A 65 -1.36 -2.82 11.06
C TYR A 65 0.15 -2.58 11.28
N ASP A 66 0.89 -2.35 10.20
CA ASP A 66 2.37 -2.30 10.27
C ASP A 66 2.92 -0.97 10.78
N GLN A 67 2.14 0.11 10.75
CA GLN A 67 2.61 1.47 11.02
C GLN A 67 3.35 1.65 12.35
N PRO A 68 2.92 1.06 13.49
CA PRO A 68 3.62 1.24 14.75
C PRO A 68 5.10 0.82 14.71
N PHE A 69 5.44 -0.16 13.87
CA PHE A 69 6.84 -0.53 13.66
C PHE A 69 7.61 0.56 12.93
N ASP A 70 7.06 1.12 11.86
CA ASP A 70 7.73 2.16 11.11
C ASP A 70 7.87 3.44 11.95
N ASP A 71 6.84 3.79 12.73
CA ASP A 71 6.88 4.91 13.68
C ASP A 71 8.03 4.75 14.69
N ALA A 72 8.16 3.56 15.30
CA ALA A 72 9.23 3.28 16.25
C ALA A 72 10.63 3.43 15.65
N ASN A 73 10.80 3.10 14.36
CA ASN A 73 12.07 3.23 13.65
C ASN A 73 12.37 4.67 13.19
N GLU A 74 11.34 5.52 13.12
CA GLU A 74 11.39 6.93 12.71
C GLU A 74 11.39 7.93 13.86
N LEU A 75 11.18 7.50 15.10
CA LEU A 75 11.22 8.38 16.27
C LEU A 75 12.47 9.28 16.27
N GLY A 76 12.24 10.60 16.25
CA GLY A 76 13.30 11.62 16.27
C GLY A 76 14.01 11.87 14.93
N LYS A 77 13.52 11.32 13.81
CA LYS A 77 14.16 11.43 12.49
C LYS A 77 13.28 12.19 11.48
N PRO A 78 13.86 12.93 10.51
CA PRO A 78 13.09 13.55 9.44
C PRO A 78 12.37 12.50 8.57
N GLN A 79 11.15 12.78 8.14
CA GLN A 79 10.40 11.90 7.24
C GLN A 79 11.19 11.63 5.96
N PHE A 80 11.20 10.38 5.49
CA PHE A 80 11.95 9.93 4.31
C PHE A 80 13.49 10.06 4.39
N SER A 81 14.07 10.38 5.55
CA SER A 81 15.53 10.47 5.69
C SER A 81 16.22 9.10 5.80
N HIS A 82 15.49 8.06 6.19
CA HIS A 82 16.00 6.71 6.34
C HIS A 82 15.24 5.72 5.46
N TRP A 83 16.02 4.85 4.83
CA TRP A 83 15.61 3.91 3.80
C TRP A 83 15.73 2.46 4.25
N CYS A 84 16.63 2.22 5.20
CA CYS A 84 16.96 0.91 5.73
C CYS A 84 16.99 0.93 7.26
N PHE A 85 16.54 -0.17 7.84
CA PHE A 85 16.61 -0.47 9.27
C PHE A 85 17.26 -1.84 9.41
N ASN A 86 18.29 -1.96 10.27
CA ASN A 86 19.01 -3.22 10.52
C ASN A 86 19.38 -4.02 9.23
N GLY A 87 19.88 -3.31 8.21
CA GLY A 87 20.35 -3.93 6.96
C GLY A 87 19.27 -4.32 5.96
N LYS A 88 17.98 -4.06 6.24
CA LYS A 88 16.87 -4.26 5.30
C LYS A 88 16.18 -2.94 4.98
N SER A 89 15.69 -2.79 3.76
CA SER A 89 14.88 -1.61 3.42
C SER A 89 13.51 -1.63 4.10
N SER A 90 12.90 -0.46 4.30
CA SER A 90 11.51 -0.34 4.78
C SER A 90 10.54 -1.17 3.93
N SER A 91 10.70 -1.13 2.60
CA SER A 91 9.88 -1.92 1.67
C SER A 91 10.08 -3.43 1.83
N GLN A 92 11.28 -3.88 2.21
CA GLN A 92 11.51 -5.30 2.52
C GLN A 92 10.74 -5.74 3.76
N TYR A 93 10.68 -4.91 4.82
CA TYR A 93 9.89 -5.24 6.01
C TYR A 93 8.40 -5.36 5.71
N VAL A 94 7.83 -4.41 4.98
CA VAL A 94 6.41 -4.46 4.56
C VAL A 94 6.12 -5.73 3.75
N ASN A 95 6.98 -6.10 2.80
CA ASN A 95 6.78 -7.32 2.02
C ASN A 95 6.94 -8.60 2.83
N GLU A 96 7.89 -8.65 3.76
CA GLU A 96 8.08 -9.82 4.62
C GLU A 96 6.89 -10.01 5.56
N ARG A 97 6.36 -8.94 6.17
CA ARG A 97 5.16 -9.00 7.02
C ARG A 97 3.93 -9.44 6.25
N MET A 98 3.66 -8.78 5.12
CA MET A 98 2.57 -9.15 4.24
C MET A 98 2.69 -10.62 3.83
N PHE A 99 3.86 -11.05 3.33
CA PHE A 99 4.07 -12.42 2.88
C PHE A 99 3.84 -13.43 4.01
N ASN A 100 4.41 -13.20 5.19
CA ASN A 100 4.27 -14.11 6.32
C ASN A 100 2.79 -14.22 6.75
N LEU A 101 2.07 -13.10 6.79
CA LEU A 101 0.66 -13.07 7.13
C LEU A 101 -0.19 -13.85 6.12
N VAL A 102 -0.11 -13.52 4.84
CA VAL A 102 -0.93 -14.18 3.80
C VAL A 102 -0.55 -15.64 3.60
N SER A 103 0.70 -16.02 3.92
CA SER A 103 1.10 -17.43 3.91
C SER A 103 0.42 -18.23 5.03
N ASN A 104 0.32 -17.65 6.23
CA ASN A 104 -0.37 -18.28 7.36
C ASN A 104 -1.90 -18.31 7.16
N LEU A 105 -2.43 -17.34 6.40
CA LEU A 105 -3.85 -17.23 6.08
C LEU A 105 -4.21 -17.85 4.73
N LYS A 106 -3.34 -18.60 4.06
CA LYS A 106 -3.59 -19.08 2.69
C LYS A 106 -4.90 -19.86 2.51
N ASP A 107 -5.37 -20.51 3.58
CA ASP A 107 -6.58 -21.33 3.63
C ASP A 107 -7.77 -20.60 4.31
N ASN A 108 -7.58 -19.33 4.71
CA ASN A 108 -8.58 -18.49 5.37
C ASN A 108 -8.81 -17.21 4.55
N PRO A 109 -10.01 -16.60 4.60
CA PRO A 109 -10.27 -15.34 3.90
C PRO A 109 -9.43 -14.20 4.48
N PHE A 110 -8.72 -13.47 3.62
CA PHE A 110 -7.93 -12.30 4.01
C PHE A 110 -8.02 -11.15 3.00
N PHE A 111 -7.88 -9.93 3.51
CA PHE A 111 -7.67 -8.73 2.71
C PHE A 111 -6.35 -8.09 3.14
N SER A 112 -5.44 -7.86 2.20
CA SER A 112 -4.14 -7.26 2.50
C SER A 112 -3.82 -6.13 1.51
N LEU A 113 -3.59 -4.94 2.05
CA LEU A 113 -3.12 -3.78 1.31
C LEU A 113 -1.72 -3.38 1.80
N SER A 114 -0.74 -3.37 0.91
CA SER A 114 0.65 -3.00 1.23
C SER A 114 1.14 -1.89 0.31
N MET A 115 1.54 -0.76 0.90
CA MET A 115 1.97 0.44 0.17
C MET A 115 3.49 0.62 0.23
N HIS A 116 4.13 0.75 -0.93
CA HIS A 116 5.54 1.08 -1.06
C HIS A 116 5.69 2.55 -1.47
N ILE A 117 6.20 3.36 -0.56
CA ILE A 117 6.17 4.81 -0.66
C ILE A 117 7.59 5.34 -0.70
N ARG A 118 8.44 5.00 0.30
CA ARG A 118 9.73 5.68 0.47
C ARG A 118 10.52 5.72 -0.83
N MET A 119 10.77 4.53 -1.37
CA MET A 119 11.67 4.30 -2.50
C MET A 119 11.21 5.01 -3.78
N THR A 120 9.92 5.17 -3.99
CA THR A 120 9.35 5.62 -5.27
C THR A 120 8.81 7.05 -5.24
N HIS A 121 8.32 7.54 -4.10
CA HIS A 121 7.45 8.74 -4.04
C HIS A 121 8.06 10.00 -4.65
N ASN A 122 9.36 10.26 -4.43
CA ASN A 122 10.02 11.50 -4.87
C ASN A 122 10.99 11.33 -6.05
N SER A 123 11.14 10.12 -6.60
CA SER A 123 12.06 9.92 -7.73
C SER A 123 11.64 8.74 -8.60
N PRO A 124 11.29 8.97 -9.89
CA PRO A 124 10.90 7.89 -10.78
C PRO A 124 12.05 6.90 -11.02
N THR A 125 13.30 7.39 -11.02
CA THR A 125 14.50 6.57 -11.23
C THR A 125 14.79 5.57 -10.12
N ARG A 126 14.16 5.71 -8.94
CA ARG A 126 14.39 4.82 -7.79
C ARG A 126 13.45 3.63 -7.74
N ALA A 127 12.46 3.54 -8.63
CA ALA A 127 11.60 2.36 -8.74
C ALA A 127 12.40 1.08 -8.99
N VAL A 128 13.54 1.17 -9.67
CA VAL A 128 14.48 0.06 -9.87
C VAL A 128 14.95 -0.59 -8.56
N ASN A 129 14.97 0.15 -7.44
CA ASN A 129 15.44 -0.35 -6.15
C ASN A 129 14.46 -1.36 -5.52
N ILE A 130 13.18 -1.34 -5.90
CA ILE A 130 12.17 -2.26 -5.39
C ILE A 130 11.75 -3.31 -6.41
N ASP A 131 12.11 -3.16 -7.69
CA ASP A 131 11.71 -4.06 -8.78
C ASP A 131 12.00 -5.54 -8.48
N LYS A 132 13.27 -5.87 -8.18
CA LYS A 132 13.68 -7.24 -7.80
C LYS A 132 13.02 -7.74 -6.52
N LEU A 133 12.64 -6.85 -5.61
CA LEU A 133 11.95 -7.22 -4.37
C LEU A 133 10.48 -7.61 -4.69
N ILE A 134 9.78 -6.81 -5.49
CA ILE A 134 8.41 -7.09 -5.92
C ILE A 134 8.39 -8.38 -6.74
N ALA A 135 9.25 -8.53 -7.75
CA ALA A 135 9.33 -9.73 -8.58
C ALA A 135 9.51 -11.01 -7.75
N ARG A 136 10.44 -11.00 -6.79
CA ARG A 136 10.65 -12.15 -5.87
C ARG A 136 9.44 -12.40 -4.98
N THR A 137 8.76 -11.37 -4.53
CA THR A 137 7.56 -11.50 -3.68
C THR A 137 6.43 -12.16 -4.47
N LEU A 138 6.17 -11.69 -5.70
CA LEU A 138 5.18 -12.30 -6.61
C LEU A 138 5.50 -13.76 -6.91
N GLN A 139 6.76 -14.07 -7.20
CA GLN A 139 7.21 -15.45 -7.41
C GLN A 139 6.98 -16.32 -6.18
N ARG A 140 7.22 -15.80 -4.96
CA ARG A 140 6.98 -16.54 -3.72
C ARG A 140 5.48 -16.78 -3.51
N LEU A 141 4.63 -15.76 -3.72
CA LEU A 141 3.17 -15.92 -3.61
C LEU A 141 2.65 -17.02 -4.55
N HIS A 142 3.15 -17.05 -5.79
CA HIS A 142 2.81 -18.09 -6.76
C HIS A 142 3.34 -19.47 -6.36
N LYS A 143 4.64 -19.60 -6.05
CA LYS A 143 5.28 -20.88 -5.71
C LYS A 143 4.72 -21.53 -4.46
N ASN A 144 4.20 -20.75 -3.51
CA ASN A 144 3.57 -21.25 -2.29
C ASN A 144 2.05 -21.43 -2.41
N SER A 145 1.51 -21.41 -3.64
CA SER A 145 0.09 -21.61 -3.94
C SER A 145 -0.88 -20.61 -3.30
N ILE A 146 -0.39 -19.49 -2.78
CA ILE A 146 -1.21 -18.44 -2.16
C ILE A 146 -2.12 -17.80 -3.24
N LEU A 147 -1.59 -17.65 -4.46
CA LEU A 147 -2.35 -17.11 -5.60
C LEU A 147 -3.41 -18.07 -6.17
N ASN A 148 -3.45 -19.34 -5.74
CA ASN A 148 -4.47 -20.28 -6.24
C ASN A 148 -5.89 -19.87 -5.83
N ASN A 149 -6.02 -19.13 -4.71
CA ASN A 149 -7.29 -18.65 -4.20
C ASN A 149 -7.31 -17.15 -3.88
N THR A 150 -6.41 -16.38 -4.50
CA THR A 150 -6.23 -14.95 -4.17
C THR A 150 -6.28 -14.10 -5.44
N PHE A 151 -7.13 -13.07 -5.44
CA PHE A 151 -7.02 -11.97 -6.38
C PHE A 151 -5.88 -11.05 -5.93
N LEU A 152 -4.98 -10.71 -6.85
CA LEU A 152 -3.87 -9.83 -6.57
C LEU A 152 -3.90 -8.63 -7.52
N ALA A 153 -3.90 -7.43 -6.97
CA ALA A 153 -3.70 -6.19 -7.72
C ALA A 153 -2.33 -5.59 -7.37
N LEU A 154 -1.51 -5.33 -8.39
CA LEU A 154 -0.28 -4.54 -8.28
C LEU A 154 -0.50 -3.23 -9.04
N PHE A 155 -0.42 -2.09 -8.36
CA PHE A 155 -0.72 -0.81 -8.97
C PHE A 155 0.14 0.32 -8.41
N GLY A 156 0.25 1.42 -9.17
CA GLY A 156 0.72 2.71 -8.68
C GLY A 156 -0.47 3.63 -8.38
N ASP A 157 -0.42 4.38 -7.28
CA ASP A 157 -1.53 5.27 -6.90
C ASP A 157 -1.52 6.62 -7.65
N HIS A 158 -0.33 7.08 -8.05
CA HIS A 158 -0.11 8.22 -8.95
C HIS A 158 1.30 8.17 -9.57
N GLY A 159 1.50 8.88 -10.68
CA GLY A 159 2.84 9.21 -11.20
C GLY A 159 3.52 10.32 -10.40
N ILE A 160 4.68 10.79 -10.86
CA ILE A 160 5.45 11.86 -10.19
C ILE A 160 4.68 13.20 -10.11
N ARG A 161 4.39 13.66 -8.89
CA ARG A 161 3.56 14.87 -8.67
C ARG A 161 4.35 16.17 -8.49
N SER A 162 5.68 16.12 -8.46
CA SER A 162 6.51 17.30 -8.19
C SER A 162 7.91 17.19 -8.80
N GLY A 163 8.63 18.32 -8.80
CA GLY A 163 10.02 18.39 -9.27
C GLY A 163 10.17 18.61 -10.78
N LYS A 164 11.43 18.71 -11.22
CA LYS A 164 11.80 19.09 -12.60
C LYS A 164 11.41 18.06 -13.67
N PHE A 165 11.13 16.81 -13.26
CA PHE A 165 10.75 15.75 -14.19
C PHE A 165 9.29 15.86 -14.64
N ARG A 166 8.38 16.27 -13.74
CA ARG A 166 6.93 16.41 -14.03
C ARG A 166 6.59 17.23 -15.30
N PRO A 167 7.18 18.43 -15.55
CA PRO A 167 6.81 19.22 -16.73
C PRO A 167 7.36 18.67 -18.06
N THR A 168 8.20 17.63 -18.05
CA THR A 168 8.67 17.00 -19.28
C THR A 168 7.55 16.20 -19.95
N PHE A 169 7.67 15.92 -21.26
CA PHE A 169 6.71 15.07 -21.97
C PHE A 169 6.53 13.70 -21.29
N ILE A 170 7.63 13.07 -20.87
CA ILE A 170 7.58 11.77 -20.16
C ILE A 170 6.95 11.91 -18.78
N GLY A 171 7.25 12.99 -18.04
CA GLY A 171 6.63 13.25 -16.73
C GLY A 171 5.10 13.44 -16.82
N GLN A 172 4.62 14.10 -17.87
CA GLN A 172 3.19 14.24 -18.13
C GLN A 172 2.51 12.92 -18.48
N LEU A 173 3.20 12.02 -19.19
CA LEU A 173 2.72 10.66 -19.43
C LEU A 173 2.69 9.85 -18.14
N ASP A 174 3.76 9.89 -17.35
CA ASP A 174 3.86 9.20 -16.05
C ASP A 174 2.74 9.61 -15.09
N GLU A 175 2.41 10.91 -15.02
CA GLU A 175 1.31 11.43 -14.19
C GLU A 175 -0.08 10.89 -14.63
N ARG A 176 -0.26 10.54 -15.90
CA ARG A 176 -1.57 10.19 -16.50
C ARG A 176 -1.75 8.70 -16.79
N LEU A 177 -0.70 7.91 -16.70
CA LEU A 177 -0.71 6.48 -17.05
C LEU A 177 -0.34 5.63 -15.82
N PRO A 178 -1.19 5.58 -14.78
CA PRO A 178 -0.93 4.72 -13.64
C PRO A 178 -0.94 3.25 -14.07
N MET A 179 0.07 2.53 -13.61
CA MET A 179 0.20 1.09 -13.80
C MET A 179 -0.83 0.35 -12.93
N MET A 180 -1.55 -0.61 -13.51
CA MET A 180 -2.37 -1.57 -12.77
C MET A 180 -2.31 -2.94 -13.44
N PHE A 181 -1.91 -3.96 -12.68
CA PHE A 181 -1.93 -5.36 -13.08
C PHE A 181 -2.82 -6.14 -12.12
N ILE A 182 -3.69 -6.98 -12.67
CA ILE A 182 -4.58 -7.84 -11.88
C ILE A 182 -4.28 -9.29 -12.23
N TYR A 183 -3.95 -10.08 -11.22
CA TYR A 183 -3.92 -11.52 -11.30
C TYR A 183 -5.22 -12.07 -10.71
N VAL A 184 -5.85 -12.95 -11.48
CA VAL A 184 -7.10 -13.62 -11.14
C VAL A 184 -6.79 -15.09 -10.84
N PRO A 185 -7.29 -15.65 -9.73
CA PRO A 185 -7.03 -17.04 -9.36
C PRO A 185 -7.56 -18.01 -10.44
N PRO A 186 -6.92 -19.18 -10.65
CA PRO A 186 -7.26 -20.07 -11.76
C PRO A 186 -8.73 -20.50 -11.81
N TRP A 187 -9.36 -20.72 -10.66
CA TRP A 187 -10.76 -21.19 -10.57
C TRP A 187 -11.79 -20.13 -10.99
N PHE A 188 -11.45 -18.85 -11.00
CA PHE A 188 -12.38 -17.78 -11.39
C PHE A 188 -12.43 -17.57 -12.91
N LYS A 189 -11.43 -18.09 -13.64
CA LYS A 189 -11.34 -17.94 -15.11
C LYS A 189 -12.24 -18.91 -15.87
N SER A 190 -12.94 -19.80 -15.17
CA SER A 190 -13.74 -20.92 -15.68
C SER A 190 -15.20 -20.78 -15.28
#